data_AF-A0AA97DFP5-F1
#
_entry.id   AF-A0AA97DFP5-F1
#
_cell.length_a   1.000
_cell.length_b   1.000
_cell.length_c   1.000
_cell.angle_alpha   90.00
_cell.angle_beta   90.00
_cell.angle_gamma   90.00
#
_symmetry.space_group_name_H-M   'P 1'
#
loop_
_entity.id
_entity.type
_entity.pdbx_description
1 polymer ?
#
loop_
_entity_poly.entity_id
_entity_poly.type
_entity_poly.pdbx_seq_one_letter_code
_entity_poly.pdbx_strand_id
1 'polypeptide(L)' 'MERIEETYGFEIDFRDSASKNMLITGAVPNTNIDICIQAIEKSAGVTIIKEKNTLIIHKK' A
#
# COMPACT_ATOMS: atom_id res chain seq x y z
N MET A 1 -3.45 -0.90 -6.73
CA MET A 1 -3.30 0.00 -5.57
C MET A 1 -3.88 1.40 -5.80
N GLU A 2 -4.27 1.69 -7.04
CA GLU A 2 -5.02 2.88 -7.50
C GLU A 2 -6.12 3.36 -6.53
N ARG A 3 -6.91 2.45 -5.96
CA ARG A 3 -7.97 2.82 -5.00
C ARG A 3 -7.45 3.52 -3.74
N ILE A 4 -6.25 3.19 -3.27
CA ILE A 4 -5.66 3.82 -2.07
C ILE A 4 -5.21 5.24 -2.41
N GLU A 5 -4.63 5.44 -3.59
CA GLU A 5 -4.22 6.75 -4.10
C GLU A 5 -5.44 7.65 -4.30
N GLU A 6 -6.52 7.12 -4.88
CA GLU A 6 -7.77 7.87 -5.06
C GLU A 6 -8.55 8.12 -3.77
N THR A 7 -8.62 7.14 -2.86
CA THR A 7 -9.42 7.25 -1.63
C THR A 7 -8.77 8.17 -0.60
N TYR A 8 -7.44 8.11 -0.51
CA TYR A 8 -6.71 8.78 0.56
C TYR A 8 -5.74 9.86 0.07
N GLY A 9 -5.54 10.01 -1.25
CA GLY A 9 -4.64 11.02 -1.82
C GLY A 9 -3.16 10.74 -1.56
N PHE A 10 -2.78 9.48 -1.31
CA PHE A 10 -1.38 9.09 -1.17
C PHE A 10 -0.80 8.70 -2.53
N GLU A 11 0.48 8.98 -2.74
CA GLU A 11 1.22 8.52 -3.90
C GLU A 11 1.91 7.20 -3.54
N ILE A 12 1.93 6.20 -4.42
CA ILE A 12 2.54 4.90 -4.09
C ILE A 12 3.83 4.70 -4.87
N ASP A 13 4.94 4.62 -4.15
CA ASP A 13 6.28 4.37 -4.71
C ASP A 13 6.69 2.91 -4.48
N PHE A 14 6.65 2.12 -5.55
CA PHE A 14 7.11 0.73 -5.51
C PHE A 14 8.60 0.69 -5.81
N ARG A 15 9.44 0.53 -4.77
CA ARG A 15 10.90 0.38 -4.92
C ARG A 15 11.34 -1.00 -5.38
N ASP A 16 10.43 -1.95 -5.50
CA ASP A 16 10.72 -3.31 -5.92
C ASP A 16 9.77 -3.77 -7.05
N SER A 17 10.34 -4.31 -8.12
CA SER A 17 9.59 -4.80 -9.29
C SER A 17 8.65 -5.96 -8.95
N ALA A 18 8.94 -6.74 -7.90
CA ALA A 18 8.04 -7.79 -7.43
C ALA A 18 6.80 -7.22 -6.74
N SER A 19 6.94 -6.11 -6.01
CA SER A 19 5.82 -5.38 -5.41
C SER A 19 4.95 -4.70 -6.47
N LYS A 20 5.57 -4.21 -7.56
CA LYS A 20 4.87 -3.55 -8.67
C LYS A 20 3.92 -4.49 -9.42
N ASN A 21 4.24 -5.78 -9.49
CA ASN A 21 3.40 -6.79 -10.13
C ASN A 21 2.42 -7.47 -9.16
N MET A 22 2.37 -7.02 -7.92
CA MET A 22 1.54 -7.62 -6.88
C MET A 22 0.11 -7.07 -6.95
N LEU A 23 -0.83 -7.92 -7.37
CA LEU A 23 -2.25 -7.62 -7.37
C LEU A 23 -2.79 -7.69 -5.94
N ILE A 24 -2.80 -6.54 -5.28
CA ILE A 24 -3.36 -6.37 -3.94
C ILE A 24 -4.84 -6.06 -4.10
N THR A 25 -5.70 -7.03 -3.81
CA THR A 25 -7.15 -6.92 -3.86
C THR A 25 -7.70 -6.90 -2.44
N GLY A 26 -8.56 -5.94 -2.12
CA GLY A 26 -9.13 -5.79 -0.80
C GLY A 26 -10.15 -4.67 -0.74
N ALA A 27 -11.06 -4.75 0.23
CA ALA A 27 -11.94 -3.63 0.55
C ALA A 27 -11.10 -2.53 1.22
N VAL A 28 -11.13 -1.33 0.65
CA VAL A 28 -10.50 -0.15 1.24
C VAL A 28 -11.55 0.48 2.16
N PRO A 29 -11.46 0.33 3.51
CA PRO A 29 -12.33 1.07 4.41
C PRO A 29 -12.06 2.56 4.20
N ASN A 30 -13.06 3.41 4.35
CA ASN A 30 -12.92 4.86 4.11
C ASN A 30 -12.40 5.62 5.34
N THR A 31 -11.94 4.90 6.37
CA THR A 31 -11.79 5.43 7.73
C THR A 31 -10.34 5.53 8.17
N ASN A 32 -9.45 4.60 7.79
CA ASN A 32 -8.07 4.65 8.24
C ASN A 32 -7.13 3.82 7.36
N ILE A 33 -6.20 4.50 6.69
CA ILE A 33 -5.24 3.86 5.77
C ILE A 33 -4.24 2.95 6.49
N ASP A 34 -3.96 3.22 7.76
CA ASP A 34 -3.05 2.41 8.59
C ASP A 34 -3.47 0.95 8.68
N ILE A 35 -4.79 0.70 8.76
CA ILE A 35 -5.36 -0.66 8.79
C ILE A 35 -5.16 -1.34 7.44
N CYS A 36 -5.34 -0.60 6.33
CA CYS A 36 -5.03 -1.11 4.99
C CYS A 36 -3.55 -1.47 4.89
N ILE A 37 -2.66 -0.58 5.33
CA ILE A 37 -1.22 -0.80 5.29
C ILE A 37 -0.86 -2.08 6.03
N GLN A 38 -1.29 -2.24 7.29
CA GLN A 38 -1.02 -3.44 8.07
C GLN A 38 -1.59 -4.72 7.45
N ALA A 39 -2.81 -4.65 6.90
CA ALA A 39 -3.44 -5.79 6.23
C ALA A 39 -2.67 -6.21 4.99
N ILE A 40 -2.17 -5.24 4.21
CA ILE A 40 -1.36 -5.48 3.03
C ILE A 40 0.00 -6.03 3.44
N GLU A 41 0.67 -5.45 4.43
CA GLU A 41 1.95 -5.98 4.93
C GLU A 41 1.83 -7.46 5.35
N LYS A 42 0.76 -7.82 6.06
CA LYS A 42 0.49 -9.22 6.46
C LYS A 42 0.07 -10.11 5.30
N SER A 43 -0.83 -9.66 4.44
CA SER A 43 -1.41 -10.48 3.37
C SER A 43 -0.44 -10.67 2.22
N ALA A 44 0.35 -9.64 1.91
CA ALA A 44 1.26 -9.61 0.79
C ALA A 44 2.72 -9.92 1.20
N GLY A 45 3.04 -9.89 2.49
CA GLY A 45 4.42 -10.10 2.97
C GLY A 45 5.38 -9.01 2.50
N VAL A 46 4.87 -7.79 2.37
CA VAL A 46 5.64 -6.59 1.99
C VAL A 46 5.81 -5.68 3.20
N THR A 47 6.75 -4.76 3.14
CA THR A 47 6.90 -3.67 4.10
C THR A 47 6.44 -2.37 3.43
N ILE A 48 5.61 -1.60 4.12
CA ILE A 48 5.10 -0.33 3.61
C ILE A 48 5.51 0.79 4.56
N ILE A 49 6.25 1.75 4.05
CA ILE A 49 6.73 2.91 4.80
C ILE A 49 5.94 4.13 4.33
N LYS A 50 5.21 4.75 5.25
CA LYS A 50 4.50 6.01 4.99
C LYS A 50 5.43 7.19 5.21
N GLU A 51 5.76 7.91 4.14
CA GLU A 51 6.58 9.12 4.18
C GLU A 51 5.77 10.32 3.67
N LYS A 52 5.29 11.15 4.61
CA LYS A 52 4.41 12.31 4.34
C LYS A 52 3.14 11.95 3.57
N ASN A 53 3.19 12.03 2.24
CA ASN A 53 2.10 11.75 1.30
C ASN A 53 2.41 10.58 0.37
N THR A 54 3.55 9.91 0.55
CA THR A 54 3.99 8.79 -0.28
C THR A 54 4.05 7.52 0.55
N LEU A 55 3.61 6.41 -0.03
CA LEU A 55 3.71 5.07 0.53
C LEU A 55 4.78 4.32 -0.24
N ILE A 56 5.90 4.08 0.41
CA ILE A 56 7.03 3.36 -0.16
C ILE A 56 6.85 1.88 0.15
N ILE A 57 6.71 1.07 -0.91
CA ILE A 57 6.45 -0.36 -0.79
C ILE A 57 7.66 -1.12 -1.27
N HIS A 58 8.17 -2.01 -0.43
CA HIS A 58 9.26 -2.90 -0.79
C HIS A 58 9.02 -4.29 -0.19
N LYS A 59 9.54 -5.31 -0.86
CA LYS A 59 9.47 -6.67 -0.33
C LYS A 59 10.34 -6.75 0.94
N LYS A 60 9.89 -7.57 1.90
CA LYS A 60 10.63 -7.86 3.13
C LYS A 60 11.84 -8.75 2.85
#